data_AF-A0A7L4RAU2-F1
#
_entry.id   AF-A0A7L4RAU2-F1
#
_cell.length_a   1.000
_cell.length_b   1.000
_cell.length_c   1.000
_cell.angle_alpha   90.00
_cell.angle_beta   90.00
_cell.angle_gamma   90.00
#
_symmetry.space_group_name_H-M   'P 1'
#
loop_
_entity.id
_entity.type
_entity.pdbx_description
1 polymer ?
#
loop_
_entity_poly.entity_id
_entity_poly.type
_entity_poly.pdbx_seq_one_letter_code
_entity_poly.pdbx_strand_id
1 'polypeptide(L)'
;MALDKKSIDKAVEQALANKSERKFTQSVDIAINFRDLDFKKPENRVNVDVVLPHAAKQVKVAVFAEGQLAVDAKKVADAVFGSADI
;
A
#
# COMPACT_ATOMS: atom_id res chain seq x y z
N MET A 1 -22.26 -4.26 10.52
CA MET A 1 -21.38 -5.44 10.69
C MET A 1 -20.02 -4.88 11.05
N ALA A 2 -19.65 -4.88 12.33
CA ALA A 2 -18.33 -4.42 12.74
C ALA A 2 -17.34 -5.56 12.48
N LEU A 3 -16.25 -5.26 11.77
CA LEU A 3 -15.14 -6.20 11.61
C LEU A 3 -14.39 -6.29 12.94
N ASP A 4 -14.56 -7.39 13.67
CA ASP A 4 -13.84 -7.62 14.92
C ASP A 4 -12.41 -8.09 14.64
N LYS A 5 -11.43 -7.65 15.44
CA LYS A 5 -10.02 -8.05 15.29
C LYS A 5 -9.85 -9.58 15.24
N LYS A 6 -10.56 -10.30 16.10
CA LYS A 6 -10.56 -11.78 16.15
C LYS A 6 -11.03 -12.44 14.85
N SER A 7 -11.94 -11.80 14.12
CA SER A 7 -12.43 -12.31 12.84
C SER A 7 -11.38 -12.15 11.74
N ILE A 8 -10.63 -11.04 11.77
CA ILE A 8 -9.54 -10.76 10.85
C ILE A 8 -8.39 -11.73 11.10
N ASP A 9 -7.98 -11.92 12.36
CA ASP A 9 -6.89 -12.82 12.72
C ASP A 9 -7.14 -14.25 12.20
N LYS A 10 -8.36 -14.78 12.40
CA LYS A 10 -8.77 -16.09 11.88
C LYS A 10 -8.76 -16.16 10.35
N ALA A 11 -9.23 -15.11 9.67
CA ALA A 11 -9.24 -15.08 8.20
C ALA A 11 -7.81 -15.07 7.63
N VAL A 12 -6.89 -14.36 8.28
CA VAL A 12 -5.47 -14.34 7.89
C VAL A 12 -4.81 -15.70 8.12
N GLU A 13 -5.06 -16.34 9.26
CA GLU A 13 -4.57 -17.71 9.53
C GLU A 13 -5.06 -18.71 8.48
N GLN A 14 -6.34 -18.67 8.13
CA GLN A 14 -6.92 -19.53 7.09
C GLN A 14 -6.31 -19.26 5.71
N ALA A 15 -6.10 -17.99 5.35
CA ALA A 15 -5.45 -17.62 4.10
C ALA A 15 -4.00 -18.14 4.02
N LEU A 16 -3.26 -18.07 5.14
CA LEU A 16 -1.90 -18.59 5.23
C LEU A 16 -1.84 -20.13 5.19
N ALA A 17 -2.82 -20.81 5.79
CA ALA A 17 -2.90 -22.27 5.80
C ALA A 17 -3.26 -22.87 4.43
N ASN A 18 -4.12 -22.18 3.66
CA ASN A 18 -4.58 -22.65 2.35
C ASN A 18 -3.63 -22.27 1.19
N LYS A 19 -2.51 -21.59 1.48
CA LYS A 19 -1.61 -21.14 0.42
C LYS A 19 -0.83 -22.31 -0.19
N SER A 20 -0.64 -22.28 -1.51
CA SER A 20 0.33 -23.13 -2.17
C SER A 20 1.75 -22.67 -1.84
N GLU A 21 2.69 -23.58 -1.57
CA GLU A 21 4.10 -23.21 -1.42
C GLU A 21 4.67 -22.70 -2.75
N ARG A 22 5.38 -21.57 -2.68
CA ARG A 22 6.05 -20.96 -3.83
C ARG A 22 7.44 -20.52 -3.40
N LYS A 23 8.39 -20.49 -4.35
CA LYS A 23 9.79 -20.10 -4.12
C LYS A 23 10.00 -18.58 -4.00
N PHE A 24 8.97 -17.82 -3.61
CA PHE A 24 9.02 -16.37 -3.45
C PHE A 24 8.15 -15.92 -2.27
N THR A 25 8.46 -14.77 -1.69
CA THR A 25 7.66 -14.16 -0.62
C THR A 25 6.32 -13.69 -1.17
N GLN A 26 5.24 -14.33 -0.71
CA GLN A 26 3.87 -14.00 -1.13
C GLN A 26 3.39 -12.73 -0.42
N SER A 27 2.57 -11.94 -1.12
CA SER A 27 1.86 -10.79 -0.56
C SER A 27 0.44 -11.20 -0.17
N VAL A 28 -0.15 -10.48 0.79
CA VAL A 28 -1.54 -10.68 1.22
C VAL A 28 -2.35 -9.50 0.72
N ASP A 29 -3.43 -9.77 -0.02
CA ASP A 29 -4.36 -8.76 -0.53
C ASP A 29 -5.68 -8.79 0.25
N ILE A 30 -6.30 -7.62 0.38
CA ILE A 30 -7.62 -7.46 1.00
C ILE A 30 -8.60 -7.02 -0.08
N ALA A 31 -9.69 -7.78 -0.25
CA ALA A 31 -10.80 -7.43 -1.14
C ALA A 31 -12.04 -7.06 -0.32
N ILE A 32 -12.57 -5.86 -0.54
CA ILE A 32 -13.75 -5.35 0.17
C ILE A 32 -14.82 -5.04 -0.86
N ASN A 33 -16.00 -5.64 -0.68
CA ASN A 33 -17.18 -5.33 -1.48
C ASN A 33 -18.02 -4.29 -0.74
N PHE A 34 -18.21 -3.13 -1.35
CA PHE A 34 -19.10 -2.10 -0.84
C PHE A 34 -20.54 -2.40 -1.26
N ARG A 35 -21.47 -2.41 -0.30
CA ARG A 35 -22.91 -2.46 -0.56
C ARG A 35 -23.46 -1.03 -0.43
N ASP A 36 -24.42 -0.68 -1.28
CA ASP A 36 -25.11 0.61 -1.27
C ASP A 36 -24.30 1.85 -1.73
N LEU A 37 -23.12 1.65 -2.34
CA LEU A 37 -22.34 2.71 -3.00
C LEU A 37 -22.47 2.61 -4.53
N ASP A 38 -22.92 3.69 -5.17
CA ASP A 38 -22.97 3.81 -6.63
C ASP A 38 -21.68 4.43 -7.17
N PHE A 39 -20.78 3.59 -7.70
CA PHE A 39 -19.50 4.01 -8.29
C PHE A 39 -19.63 4.78 -9.61
N LYS A 40 -20.83 4.90 -10.19
CA LYS A 40 -21.04 5.78 -11.36
C LYS A 40 -20.90 7.24 -11.01
N LYS A 41 -21.21 7.62 -9.77
CA LYS A 41 -21.01 8.98 -9.27
C LYS A 41 -19.53 9.13 -8.87
N PRO A 42 -18.80 10.10 -9.44
CA PRO A 42 -17.38 10.29 -9.13
C PRO A 42 -17.12 10.59 -7.65
N GLU A 43 -18.07 11.23 -6.97
CA GLU A 43 -18.02 11.55 -5.53
C GLU A 43 -17.99 10.30 -4.64
N ASN A 44 -18.54 9.17 -5.11
CA ASN A 44 -18.60 7.93 -4.35
C ASN A 44 -17.34 7.07 -4.53
N ARG A 45 -16.38 7.51 -5.34
CA ARG A 45 -15.12 6.78 -5.53
C ARG A 45 -14.26 6.95 -4.28
N VAL A 46 -13.97 5.82 -3.63
CA VAL A 46 -13.09 5.79 -2.47
C VAL A 46 -11.64 5.83 -2.95
N ASN A 47 -11.00 7.00 -2.80
CA ASN A 47 -9.55 7.15 -2.99
C ASN A 47 -8.95 7.62 -1.67
N VAL A 48 -8.34 6.69 -0.92
CA VAL A 48 -7.83 6.96 0.43
C VAL A 48 -6.45 6.35 0.56
N ASP A 49 -5.51 7.18 1.01
CA ASP A 49 -4.18 6.74 1.40
C ASP A 49 -4.19 6.34 2.87
N VAL A 50 -3.90 5.07 3.15
CA VAL A 50 -3.83 4.54 4.50
C VAL A 50 -2.40 4.11 4.80
N VAL A 51 -1.80 4.70 5.82
CA VAL A 51 -0.47 4.31 6.30
C VAL A 51 -0.59 3.01 7.09
N LEU A 52 0.10 1.97 6.62
CA LEU A 52 0.14 0.70 7.33
C LEU A 52 1.02 0.82 8.59
N PRO A 53 0.55 0.32 9.75
CA PRO A 53 1.33 0.38 10.99
C PRO A 53 2.61 -0.48 10.93
N HIS A 54 2.59 -1.53 10.09
CA HIS A 54 3.74 -2.38 9.83
C HIS A 54 3.89 -2.54 8.31
N ALA A 55 4.97 -1.94 7.76
CA ALA A 55 5.27 -2.04 6.35
C ALA A 55 5.76 -3.46 6.01
N ALA A 56 5.05 -4.17 5.13
CA ALA A 56 5.43 -5.52 4.71
C ALA A 56 6.65 -5.55 3.76
N LYS A 57 6.93 -4.44 3.07
CA LYS A 57 8.05 -4.30 2.13
C LYS A 57 8.54 -2.86 2.13
N GLN A 58 9.85 -2.67 1.97
CA GLN A 58 10.40 -1.34 1.65
C GLN A 58 9.87 -0.90 0.30
N VAL A 59 9.09 0.19 0.32
CA VAL A 59 8.58 0.83 -0.88
C VAL A 59 9.74 1.63 -1.48
N LYS A 60 10.06 1.36 -2.75
CA LYS A 60 11.04 2.17 -3.47
C LYS A 60 10.40 3.50 -3.82
N VAL A 61 10.98 4.60 -3.37
CA VAL A 61 10.44 5.95 -3.61
C VAL A 61 11.43 6.77 -4.42
N ALA A 62 10.95 7.35 -5.52
CA ALA A 62 11.67 8.34 -6.29
C ALA A 62 11.10 9.74 -6.00
N VAL A 63 11.97 10.72 -5.75
CA VAL A 63 11.58 12.10 -5.46
C VAL A 63 12.11 13.02 -6.55
N PHE A 64 11.25 13.88 -7.08
CA PHE A 64 11.63 14.93 -8.02
C PHE A 64 11.78 16.23 -7.23
N ALA A 65 13.00 16.72 -7.07
CA ALA A 65 13.29 17.90 -6.28
C ALA A 65 14.61 18.56 -6.70
N GLU A 66 14.72 19.87 -6.45
CA GLU A 66 15.93 20.65 -6.72
C GLU A 66 16.46 21.37 -5.47
N GLY A 67 17.70 21.84 -5.55
CA GLY A 67 18.33 22.62 -4.48
C GLY A 67 18.39 21.88 -3.15
N GLN A 68 18.01 22.55 -2.06
CA GLN A 68 18.09 22.01 -0.69
C GLN A 68 17.21 20.75 -0.50
N LEU A 69 16.03 20.73 -1.14
CA LEU A 69 15.09 19.60 -1.05
C LEU A 69 15.67 18.34 -1.69
N ALA A 70 16.45 18.47 -2.76
CA ALA A 70 17.14 17.34 -3.38
C ALA A 70 18.19 16.73 -2.44
N VAL A 71 18.91 17.55 -1.68
CA VAL A 71 19.95 17.10 -0.73
C VAL A 71 19.33 16.33 0.42
N ASP A 72 18.20 16.80 0.94
CA ASP A 72 17.49 16.11 2.01
C ASP A 72 16.78 14.85 1.51
N ALA A 73 16.22 14.88 0.30
CA ALA A 73 15.63 13.70 -0.34
C ALA A 73 16.66 12.59 -0.61
N LYS A 74 17.90 12.93 -0.99
CA LYS A 74 18.96 11.92 -1.22
C LYS A 74 19.32 11.10 0.03
N LYS A 75 18.98 11.59 1.23
CA LYS A 75 19.24 10.86 2.49
C LYS A 75 18.18 9.82 2.80
N VAL A 76 16.99 9.90 2.20
CA VAL A 76 15.81 9.12 2.59
C VAL A 76 15.18 8.38 1.41
N ALA A 77 15.28 8.92 0.18
CA ALA A 77 14.71 8.36 -1.03
C ALA A 77 15.70 7.46 -1.79
N ASP A 78 15.18 6.46 -2.49
CA ASP A 78 15.97 5.53 -3.30
C ASP A 78 16.50 6.18 -4.59
N ALA A 79 15.78 7.17 -5.13
CA ALA A 79 16.17 7.92 -6.31
C ALA A 79 15.75 9.39 -6.19
N VAL A 80 16.60 10.30 -6.66
CA VAL A 80 16.29 11.73 -6.74
C VAL A 80 16.63 12.23 -8.14
N PHE A 81 15.65 12.81 -8.82
CA PHE A 81 15.79 13.35 -10.17
C PHE A 81 15.66 14.87 -10.15
N GLY A 82 16.59 15.56 -10.79
CA GLY A 82 16.55 17.00 -11.00
C GLY A 82 15.90 17.37 -12.33
N SER A 83 15.76 18.67 -12.58
CA SER A 83 15.19 19.18 -13.82
C SER A 83 16.02 18.88 -15.07
N ALA A 84 17.28 18.43 -14.90
CA ALA A 84 18.17 18.01 -15.97
C ALA A 84 18.09 16.51 -16.31
N ASP A 85 17.43 15.70 -15.47
CA ASP A 85 17.29 14.24 -15.61
C ASP A 85 15.92 13.82 -16.21
N ILE A 86 15.09 14.81 -16.55
CA ILE A 86 13.75 14.67 -17.17
C ILE A 86 13.83 15.14 -18.63
#